data_AF-A0AAU7X5D4-F1
#
_entry.id   AF-A0AAU7X5D4-F1
#
_cell.length_a   1.000
_cell.length_b   1.000
_cell.length_c   1.000
_cell.angle_alpha   90.00
_cell.angle_beta   90.00
_cell.angle_gamma   90.00
#
_symmetry.space_group_name_H-M   'P 1'
#
loop_
_entity.id
_entity.type
_entity.pdbx_description
1 polymer ?
#
loop_
_entity_poly.entity_id
_entity_poly.type
_entity_poly.pdbx_seq_one_letter_code
_entity_poly.pdbx_strand_id
1 'polypeptide(L)' 'MFGVATGWLGWPPDTAWRTPIPQIMLALDARIDWMNQGKTQQKPVPQKPSSVADRLKAFFRGREE' A
#
# COMPACT_ATOMS: atom_id res chain seq x y z
N MET A 1 4.04 -7.24 -7.04
CA MET A 1 2.86 -6.44 -6.61
C MET A 1 1.56 -7.11 -6.96
N PHE A 2 1.35 -7.52 -8.23
CA PHE A 2 0.15 -8.21 -8.66
C PHE A 2 -0.22 -9.46 -7.84
N GLY A 3 0.75 -10.35 -7.60
CA GLY A 3 0.52 -11.56 -6.77
C GLY A 3 0.16 -11.26 -5.31
N VAL A 4 0.50 -10.08 -4.79
CA VAL A 4 0.07 -9.65 -3.44
C VAL A 4 -1.39 -9.20 -3.47
N ALA A 5 -1.82 -8.52 -4.54
CA ALA A 5 -3.21 -8.12 -4.74
C ALA A 5 -4.14 -9.34 -4.86
N THR A 6 -3.75 -10.35 -5.65
CA THR A 6 -4.59 -11.52 -5.90
C THR A 6 -4.46 -12.63 -4.88
N GLY A 7 -3.31 -12.76 -4.20
CA GLY A 7 -3.09 -13.77 -3.17
C GLY A 7 -3.41 -13.22 -1.79
N TRP A 8 -2.54 -12.35 -1.29
CA TRP A 8 -2.65 -11.85 0.08
C TRP A 8 -3.90 -11.00 0.26
N LEU A 9 -4.09 -9.96 -0.57
CA LEU A 9 -5.24 -9.05 -0.52
C LEU A 9 -6.57 -9.74 -0.86
N GLY A 10 -6.55 -10.86 -1.58
CA GLY A 10 -7.73 -11.64 -1.94
C GLY A 10 -8.58 -11.03 -3.05
N TRP A 11 -8.04 -10.08 -3.81
CA TRP A 11 -8.77 -9.50 -4.93
C TRP A 11 -8.87 -10.49 -6.10
N PRO A 12 -10.01 -10.53 -6.80
CA PRO A 12 -10.09 -11.30 -8.03
C PRO A 12 -9.09 -10.71 -9.05
N PRO A 13 -8.48 -11.56 -9.89
CA PRO A 13 -7.42 -11.13 -10.80
C PRO A 13 -7.85 -9.96 -11.67
N ASP A 14 -9.07 -9.97 -12.24
CA ASP A 14 -9.58 -8.85 -13.05
C ASP A 14 -9.55 -7.50 -12.30
N THR A 15 -9.92 -7.50 -11.01
CA THR A 15 -9.86 -6.30 -10.17
C THR A 15 -8.42 -5.86 -9.90
N ALA A 16 -7.50 -6.79 -9.65
CA ALA A 16 -6.09 -6.45 -9.48
C ALA A 16 -5.48 -5.88 -10.78
N TRP A 17 -5.93 -6.34 -11.97
CA TRP A 17 -5.46 -5.84 -13.29
C TRP A 17 -5.98 -4.44 -13.59
N ARG A 18 -7.21 -4.13 -13.17
CA ARG A 18 -7.81 -2.80 -13.35
C ARG A 18 -7.38 -1.80 -12.28
N THR A 19 -6.87 -2.27 -11.14
CA THR A 19 -6.48 -1.38 -10.05
C THR A 19 -5.08 -0.83 -10.30
N PRO A 20 -4.91 0.50 -10.37
CA PRO A 20 -3.59 1.08 -10.57
C PRO A 20 -2.68 0.78 -9.37
N ILE A 21 -1.38 0.59 -9.63
CA ILE A 21 -0.34 0.27 -8.62
C ILE A 21 -0.45 1.12 -7.33
N PRO A 22 -0.66 2.45 -7.39
CA PRO A 22 -0.94 3.31 -6.24
C PRO A 22 -1.97 2.76 -5.24
N GLN A 23 -3.09 2.28 -5.76
CA GLN A 23 -4.22 1.84 -4.96
C GLN A 23 -3.98 0.44 -4.37
N ILE A 24 -3.21 -0.40 -5.07
CA ILE A 24 -2.74 -1.68 -4.52
C ILE A 24 -1.83 -1.43 -3.30
N MET A 25 -0.92 -0.46 -3.39
CA MET A 25 -0.01 -0.11 -2.29
C MET A 25 -0.77 0.44 -1.08
N LEU A 26 -1.78 1.30 -1.31
CA LEU A 26 -2.64 1.83 -0.24
C LEU A 26 -3.43 0.73 0.47
N ALA A 27 -4.05 -0.19 -0.29
CA ALA A 27 -4.80 -1.30 0.28
C ALA A 27 -3.91 -2.26 1.08
N LEU A 28 -2.67 -2.48 0.63
CA LEU A 28 -1.68 -3.28 1.34
C LEU A 28 -1.27 -2.63 2.66
N ASP A 29 -1.01 -1.33 2.66
CA ASP A 29 -0.63 -0.55 3.86
C ASP A 29 -1.73 -0.60 4.93
N ALA A 30 -2.97 -0.31 4.54
CA ALA A 30 -4.13 -0.41 5.43
C ALA A 30 -4.32 -1.82 6.01
N ARG A 31 -4.03 -2.87 5.23
CA ARG A 31 -4.11 -4.25 5.70
C ARG A 31 -3.01 -4.58 6.71
N ILE A 32 -1.79 -4.08 6.50
CA ILE A 32 -0.68 -4.24 7.44
C ILE A 32 -0.98 -3.50 8.74
N ASP A 33 -1.50 -2.27 8.67
CA ASP A 33 -1.93 -1.52 9.84
C ASP A 33 -2.97 -2.31 10.64
N TRP A 34 -4.04 -2.78 9.98
CA TRP A 34 -5.08 -3.58 10.63
C TRP A 34 -4.55 -4.87 11.29
N MET A 35 -3.59 -5.56 10.67
CA MET A 35 -2.96 -6.73 11.29
C MET A 35 -2.09 -6.37 12.50
N ASN A 36 -1.46 -5.18 12.51
CA ASN A 36 -0.68 -4.69 13.63
C ASN A 36 -1.56 -4.19 14.78
N GLN A 37 -2.77 -3.68 14.50
CA GLN A 37 -3.75 -3.28 15.53
C GLN A 37 -4.11 -4.44 16.48
N GLY A 38 -4.02 -5.70 16.02
CA GLY A 38 -4.25 -6.89 16.85
C GLY A 38 -3.06 -7.33 17.71
N LYS A 39 -1.86 -6.77 17.49
CA LYS A 39 -0.61 -7.12 18.18
C LYS A 39 -0.07 -5.92 18.96
N THR A 40 -0.68 -5.64 20.11
CA THR A 40 -0.13 -4.78 21.18
C THR A 40 -0.02 -3.28 20.88
N GLN A 41 -0.60 -2.50 21.81
CA GLN A 41 -0.29 -1.10 22.07
C GLN A 41 1.22 -0.83 21.98
N GLN A 42 1.70 -0.20 20.91
CA GLN A 42 2.93 0.59 20.97
C GLN A 42 2.70 1.93 20.29
N LYS A 43 2.80 2.94 21.16
CA LYS A 43 2.84 4.39 20.99
C LYS A 43 3.11 4.91 19.57
N PRO A 44 2.47 6.04 19.18
CA PRO A 44 2.74 6.73 17.93
C PRO A 44 4.17 7.30 17.98
N VAL A 45 5.14 6.54 17.51
CA VAL A 45 6.43 7.09 17.14
C VAL A 45 6.23 7.72 15.77
N PRO A 46 6.54 9.00 15.54
CA PRO A 46 6.54 9.61 14.23
C PRO A 46 7.77 9.11 13.46
N GLN A 47 7.90 7.79 13.29
CA GLN A 47 8.67 7.27 12.17
C GLN A 47 7.87 7.74 10.98
N LYS A 48 8.31 8.78 10.26
CA LYS A 48 7.72 9.16 8.98
C LYS A 48 7.78 7.90 8.12
N PRO A 49 6.70 7.09 8.02
CA PRO A 49 6.73 6.04 7.02
C PRO A 49 6.66 6.86 5.74
N SER A 50 7.63 6.74 4.83
CA SER A 50 7.56 7.43 3.54
C SER A 50 6.16 7.18 2.98
N SER A 51 5.31 8.21 3.10
CA SER A 51 3.87 8.01 3.01
C SER A 51 3.61 7.53 1.59
N VAL A 52 2.55 6.77 1.38
CA VAL A 52 2.16 6.41 0.01
C VAL A 52 2.08 7.67 -0.87
N ALA A 53 1.67 8.82 -0.31
CA ALA A 53 1.76 10.13 -0.96
C ALA A 53 3.19 10.53 -1.39
N ASP A 54 4.19 10.26 -0.57
CA ASP A 54 5.62 10.54 -0.84
C ASP A 54 6.15 9.65 -1.97
N ARG A 55 5.77 8.36 -1.96
CA ARG A 55 6.09 7.40 -3.04
C ARG A 55 5.36 7.71 -4.35
N LEU A 56 4.12 8.17 -4.28
CA LEU A 56 3.35 8.61 -5.44
C LEU A 56 3.95 9.88 -6.05
N LYS A 57 4.32 10.84 -5.20
CA LYS A 57 4.98 12.07 -5.63
C LYS A 57 6.34 11.78 -6.27
N ALA A 58 7.12 10.84 -5.74
CA ALA A 58 8.36 10.38 -6.37
C ALA A 58 8.11 9.70 -7.73
N PHE A 59 7.07 8.87 -7.84
CA PHE A 59 6.72 8.18 -9.09
C PHE A 59 6.27 9.13 -10.19
N PHE A 60 5.41 10.11 -9.88
CA PHE A 60 4.99 11.13 -10.84
C PHE A 60 6.14 12.07 -11.22
N ARG A 61 7.01 12.42 -10.26
CA ARG A 61 8.20 13.25 -10.51
C ARG A 61 9.22 12.59 -11.44
N GLY A 62 9.29 11.26 -11.46
CA GLY A 62 10.17 10.51 -12.38
C GLY A 62 9.60 10.26 -13.77
N ARG A 63 8.43 10.82 -14.10
CA ARG A 63 7.68 10.53 -15.33
C ARG A 63 7.44 11.76 -16.23
N GLU A 64 8.18 12.85 -16.01
CA GLU A 64 8.15 14.09 -16.82
C GLU A 64 9.26 14.15 -17.89
N GLU A 65 9.59 13.03 -18.54
CA GLU A 65 10.42 12.99 -19.76
C GLU A 65 9.68 12.31 -20.91
#